data_AF-A0A7S1XZA6-F1
#
_entry.id   AF-A0A7S1XZA6-F1
#
_cell.length_a   1.000
_cell.length_b   1.000
_cell.length_c   1.000
_cell.angle_alpha   90.00
_cell.angle_beta   90.00
_cell.angle_gamma   90.00
#
_symmetry.space_group_name_H-M   'P 1'
#
loop_
_entity.id
_entity.type
_entity.pdbx_description
1 polymer ?
#
loop_
_entity_poly.entity_id
_entity_poly.type
_entity_poly.pdbx_seq_one_letter_code
_entity_poly.pdbx_strand_id
1 'polypeptide(L)'
;MSSKPRVCVIGAGPSGCSILRAFKSAADKGAEIPDLVCYEKQGQLGGLWNYSWRTGVDENGEPVHNSMYRHLWSNGPKECLEFSDYTFEEHFGKPIPSFPPRQVLQDYIVGRIEKSGIAEWVKCNHVVEGVTYDDATSKFTVTVRHFSAGAPVDSSSEFDYVVCSSGHFSFPNVPSFPGMESYAGRVMHAHDFRSAEEFEGKTVLVVGTSYSAEDISSQCYKYGAKKLLLSWRT
;
A
#
# COMPACT_ATOMS: atom_id res chain seq x y z
N MET A 1 2.53 35.61 17.72
CA MET A 1 2.58 34.94 16.40
C MET A 1 1.85 33.62 16.56
N SER A 2 0.77 33.38 15.82
CA SER A 2 0.08 32.08 15.90
C SER A 2 1.04 30.99 15.41
N SER A 3 1.19 29.90 16.16
CA SER A 3 2.00 28.77 15.71
C SER A 3 1.42 28.21 14.41
N LYS A 4 2.28 27.86 13.46
CA LYS A 4 1.91 27.23 12.19
C LYS A 4 1.13 25.93 12.47
N PRO A 5 -0.03 25.67 11.84
CA PRO A 5 -0.79 24.44 12.08
C PRO A 5 0.03 23.20 11.74
N ARG A 6 -0.21 22.08 12.43
CA ARG A 6 0.47 20.80 12.19
C ARG A 6 -0.50 19.78 11.62
N VAL A 7 -0.10 19.07 10.57
CA VAL A 7 -0.90 18.01 9.91
C VAL A 7 -0.15 16.68 9.96
N CYS A 8 -0.83 15.64 10.43
CA CYS A 8 -0.36 14.26 10.35
C CYS A 8 -0.99 13.56 9.15
N VAL A 9 -0.18 12.91 8.31
CA VAL A 9 -0.63 12.01 7.23
C VAL A 9 -0.27 10.57 7.59
N ILE A 10 -1.26 9.67 7.60
CA ILE A 10 -1.05 8.27 7.98
C ILE A 10 -0.93 7.41 6.72
N GLY A 11 0.25 6.86 6.47
CA GLY A 11 0.58 6.03 5.32
C GLY A 11 1.18 6.82 4.15
N ALA A 12 2.29 6.33 3.60
CA ALA A 12 3.00 6.87 2.45
C ALA A 12 2.85 5.97 1.21
N GLY A 13 1.64 5.44 1.02
CA GLY A 13 1.18 4.91 -0.25
C GLY A 13 0.80 6.02 -1.24
N PRO A 14 0.28 5.68 -2.44
CA PRO A 14 -0.06 6.65 -3.47
C PRO A 14 -0.95 7.81 -2.98
N SER A 15 -1.92 7.54 -2.11
CA SER A 15 -2.81 8.56 -1.54
C SER A 15 -2.06 9.54 -0.63
N GLY A 16 -1.33 9.05 0.37
CA GLY A 16 -0.56 9.90 1.30
C GLY A 16 0.50 10.74 0.57
N CYS A 17 1.22 10.13 -0.37
CA CYS A 17 2.18 10.84 -1.21
C CYS A 17 1.52 11.92 -2.09
N SER A 18 0.30 11.69 -2.58
CA SER A 18 -0.44 12.70 -3.35
C SER A 18 -0.90 13.88 -2.47
N ILE A 19 -1.28 13.61 -1.21
CA ILE A 19 -1.60 14.67 -0.22
C ILE A 19 -0.38 15.54 0.05
N LEU A 20 0.78 14.91 0.33
CA LEU A 20 2.03 15.64 0.53
C LEU A 20 2.42 16.44 -0.72
N ARG A 21 2.30 15.83 -1.91
CA ARG A 21 2.56 16.52 -3.19
C ARG A 21 1.66 17.74 -3.39
N ALA A 22 0.39 17.67 -2.98
CA ALA A 22 -0.54 18.80 -3.05
C ALA A 22 -0.06 19.97 -2.18
N PHE A 23 0.36 19.72 -0.94
CA PHE A 23 0.96 20.75 -0.09
C PHE A 23 2.25 21.31 -0.72
N LYS A 24 3.14 20.45 -1.21
CA LYS A 24 4.37 20.89 -1.88
C LYS A 24 4.08 21.79 -3.08
N SER A 25 3.11 21.43 -3.91
CA SER A 25 2.68 22.23 -5.07
C SER A 25 2.13 23.60 -4.66
N ALA A 26 1.42 23.70 -3.52
CA ALA A 26 0.96 24.97 -2.98
C ALA A 26 2.12 25.83 -2.46
N ALA A 27 3.05 25.23 -1.71
CA ALA A 27 4.27 25.90 -1.25
C ALA A 27 5.13 26.42 -2.42
N ASP A 28 5.29 25.62 -3.48
CA ASP A 28 6.03 26.02 -4.69
C ASP A 28 5.38 27.22 -5.41
N LYS A 29 4.08 27.44 -5.18
CA LYS A 29 3.32 28.60 -5.68
C LYS A 29 3.29 29.78 -4.70
N GLY A 30 4.04 29.70 -3.60
CA GLY A 30 4.18 30.76 -2.60
C GLY A 30 3.12 30.76 -1.50
N ALA A 31 2.29 29.71 -1.38
CA ALA A 31 1.35 29.60 -0.27
C ALA A 31 2.07 29.20 1.02
N GLU A 32 1.66 29.77 2.14
CA GLU A 32 2.04 29.25 3.45
C GLU A 32 1.34 27.90 3.67
N ILE A 33 2.12 26.84 3.87
CA ILE A 33 1.62 25.49 4.16
C ILE A 33 1.71 25.22 5.66
N PRO A 34 1.03 24.21 6.23
CA PRO A 34 1.25 23.76 7.60
C PRO A 34 2.59 23.02 7.76
N ASP A 35 2.94 22.67 9.00
CA ASP A 35 4.00 21.68 9.27
C ASP A 35 3.46 20.28 9.05
N LEU A 36 4.19 19.47 8.27
CA LEU A 36 3.75 18.16 7.83
C LEU A 36 4.58 17.06 8.48
N VAL A 37 3.91 16.01 8.94
CA VAL A 37 4.54 14.74 9.31
C VAL A 37 3.73 13.61 8.71
N CYS A 38 4.40 12.71 8.00
CA CYS A 38 3.80 11.49 7.49
C CYS A 38 4.43 10.29 8.16
N TYR A 39 3.61 9.39 8.70
CA TYR A 39 4.07 8.14 9.30
C TYR A 39 3.77 6.98 8.35
N GLU A 40 4.81 6.21 8.00
CA GLU A 40 4.73 5.01 7.17
C GLU A 40 5.30 3.83 7.95
N LYS A 41 4.52 2.74 8.04
CA LYS A 41 4.95 1.56 8.79
C LYS A 41 6.06 0.78 8.09
N GLN A 42 6.05 0.75 6.76
CA GLN A 42 7.07 0.05 5.98
C GLN A 42 8.39 0.83 5.97
N GLY A 43 9.48 0.14 5.63
CA GLY A 43 10.79 0.77 5.45
C GLY A 43 10.92 1.62 4.18
N GLN A 44 9.97 1.52 3.25
CA GLN A 44 9.99 2.21 1.96
C GLN A 44 8.60 2.71 1.56
N LEU A 45 8.58 3.71 0.68
CA LEU A 45 7.36 4.30 0.12
C LEU A 45 6.67 3.37 -0.88
N GLY A 46 5.41 3.67 -1.19
CA GLY A 46 4.67 3.04 -2.30
C GLY A 46 3.48 2.19 -1.86
N GLY A 47 3.26 1.99 -0.55
CA GLY A 47 2.09 1.28 -0.04
C GLY A 47 1.99 -0.14 -0.60
N LEU A 48 0.88 -0.47 -1.26
CA LEU A 48 0.71 -1.76 -1.93
C LEU A 48 1.71 -2.02 -3.06
N TRP A 49 2.29 -0.99 -3.68
CA TRP A 49 3.27 -1.17 -4.78
C TRP A 49 4.65 -1.60 -4.27
N ASN A 50 4.92 -1.40 -2.98
CA ASN A 50 6.13 -1.87 -2.33
C ASN A 50 6.04 -3.37 -2.02
N TYR A 51 6.49 -4.19 -2.96
CA TYR A 51 6.38 -5.65 -2.86
C TYR A 51 7.22 -6.22 -1.72
N SER A 52 6.65 -7.16 -0.99
CA SER A 52 7.36 -7.96 0.01
C SER A 52 7.06 -9.43 -0.18
N TRP A 53 8.06 -10.29 -0.01
CA TRP A 53 7.86 -11.74 -0.01
C TRP A 53 7.19 -12.23 1.29
N ARG A 54 7.20 -11.43 2.36
CA ARG A 54 6.59 -11.77 3.65
C ARG A 54 5.07 -11.85 3.55
N THR A 55 4.46 -12.68 4.36
CA THR A 55 3.01 -12.89 4.52
C THR A 55 2.67 -12.95 6.01
N GLY A 56 1.44 -12.61 6.41
CA GLY A 56 1.07 -12.54 7.83
C GLY A 56 1.69 -11.33 8.53
N VAL A 57 2.89 -11.48 9.11
CA VAL A 57 3.60 -10.40 9.84
C VAL A 57 4.96 -10.07 9.21
N ASP A 58 5.38 -8.81 9.33
CA ASP A 58 6.65 -8.31 8.82
C ASP A 58 7.82 -8.51 9.80
N GLU A 59 9.00 -7.97 9.48
CA GLU A 59 10.20 -8.01 10.34
C GLU A 59 10.03 -7.39 11.72
N ASN A 60 9.05 -6.49 11.88
CA ASN A 60 8.78 -5.76 13.12
C ASN A 60 7.60 -6.38 13.90
N GLY A 61 7.03 -7.49 13.40
CA GLY A 61 5.87 -8.14 13.99
C GLY A 61 4.54 -7.47 13.62
N GLU A 62 4.55 -6.52 12.69
CA GLU A 62 3.36 -5.80 12.25
C GLU A 62 2.67 -6.55 11.11
N PRO A 63 1.33 -6.48 10.97
CA PRO A 63 0.63 -7.11 9.86
C PRO A 63 1.18 -6.64 8.52
N VAL A 64 1.51 -7.58 7.63
CA VAL A 64 2.03 -7.25 6.29
C VAL A 64 1.00 -6.39 5.55
N HIS A 65 1.44 -5.28 4.97
CA HIS A 65 0.54 -4.41 4.19
C HIS A 65 0.29 -4.93 2.78
N ASN A 66 1.29 -5.56 2.19
CA ASN A 66 1.33 -5.90 0.78
C ASN A 66 0.42 -7.09 0.44
N SER A 67 -0.49 -6.89 -0.53
CA SER A 67 -1.34 -7.93 -1.12
C SER A 67 -0.96 -8.25 -2.58
N MET A 68 0.17 -7.73 -3.05
CA MET A 68 0.64 -7.95 -4.42
C MET A 68 1.51 -9.21 -4.50
N TYR A 69 1.63 -9.74 -5.70
CA TYR A 69 2.33 -10.99 -5.98
C TYR A 69 3.33 -10.83 -7.12
N ARG A 70 4.22 -11.82 -7.25
CA ARG A 70 5.10 -11.94 -8.40
C ARG A 70 4.24 -11.98 -9.66
N HIS A 71 4.76 -11.36 -10.73
CA HIS A 71 4.12 -11.31 -12.06
C HIS A 71 2.86 -10.47 -12.17
N LEU A 72 2.47 -9.73 -11.12
CA LEU A 72 1.37 -8.77 -11.19
C LEU A 72 1.68 -7.67 -12.21
N TRP A 73 0.72 -7.43 -13.11
CA TRP A 73 0.72 -6.33 -14.07
C TRP A 73 -0.45 -5.39 -13.75
N SER A 74 -0.45 -4.19 -14.32
CA SER A 74 -1.62 -3.30 -14.25
C SER A 74 -2.88 -4.06 -14.65
N ASN A 75 -3.96 -3.95 -13.88
CA ASN A 75 -5.26 -4.56 -14.21
C ASN A 75 -6.14 -3.65 -15.07
N GLY A 76 -5.69 -2.41 -15.32
CA GLY A 76 -6.33 -1.46 -16.24
C GLY A 76 -5.28 -0.71 -17.06
N PRO A 77 -5.71 0.01 -18.12
CA PRO A 77 -4.81 0.80 -18.95
C PRO A 77 -4.09 1.87 -18.13
N LYS A 78 -2.76 1.99 -18.29
CA LYS A 78 -1.95 2.98 -17.56
C LYS A 78 -2.41 4.41 -17.83
N GLU A 79 -2.99 4.67 -19.00
CA GLU A 79 -3.54 5.96 -19.40
C GLU A 79 -4.68 6.42 -18.48
N CYS A 80 -5.39 5.47 -17.83
CA CYS A 80 -6.47 5.79 -16.88
C CYS A 80 -5.95 6.15 -15.48
N LEU A 81 -4.66 5.96 -15.20
CA LEU A 81 -4.04 6.21 -13.90
C LEU A 81 -2.81 7.13 -13.99
N GLU A 82 -2.58 7.73 -15.16
CA GLU A 82 -1.50 8.68 -15.39
C GLU A 82 -1.72 9.94 -14.55
N PHE A 83 -0.67 10.37 -13.86
CA PHE A 83 -0.70 11.63 -13.11
C PHE A 83 -0.70 12.80 -14.08
N SER A 84 -1.66 13.70 -13.91
CA SER A 84 -1.77 14.91 -14.75
C SER A 84 -0.59 15.88 -14.59
N ASP A 85 0.15 15.79 -13.49
CA ASP A 85 1.32 16.62 -13.19
C ASP A 85 2.67 15.90 -13.40
N TYR A 86 2.66 14.65 -13.90
CA TYR A 86 3.86 13.85 -14.13
C TYR A 86 3.57 12.70 -15.09
N THR A 87 3.89 12.84 -16.38
CA THR A 87 3.47 11.85 -17.40
C THR A 87 4.39 10.62 -17.45
N PHE A 88 3.88 9.52 -18.01
CA PHE A 88 4.69 8.33 -18.31
C PHE A 88 5.84 8.64 -19.25
N GLU A 89 5.61 9.52 -20.25
CA GLU A 89 6.65 9.95 -21.19
C GLU A 89 7.72 10.79 -20.51
N GLU A 90 7.34 11.68 -19.59
CA GLU A 90 8.29 12.46 -18.79
C GLU A 90 9.20 11.55 -17.94
N HIS A 91 8.62 10.51 -17.32
CA HIS A 91 9.36 9.60 -16.46
C HIS A 91 10.25 8.62 -17.24
N PHE A 92 9.71 7.96 -18.27
CA PHE A 92 10.42 6.90 -19.00
C PHE A 92 11.18 7.40 -20.24
N GLY A 93 10.94 8.63 -20.71
CA GLY A 93 11.54 9.21 -21.90
C GLY A 93 11.14 8.53 -23.22
N LYS A 94 10.14 7.64 -23.19
CA LYS A 94 9.65 6.89 -24.34
C LYS A 94 8.24 6.33 -24.09
N PRO A 95 7.47 6.03 -25.14
CA PRO A 95 6.24 5.25 -25.02
C PRO A 95 6.51 3.85 -24.44
N ILE A 96 5.63 3.40 -23.56
CA ILE A 96 5.61 2.03 -23.02
C ILE A 96 4.22 1.40 -23.20
N PRO A 97 4.09 0.05 -23.19
CA PRO A 97 2.79 -0.61 -23.29
C PRO A 97 1.81 -0.21 -22.20
N SER A 98 0.50 -0.27 -22.49
CA SER A 98 -0.56 0.20 -21.58
C SER A 98 -0.76 -0.65 -20.32
N PHE A 99 -0.22 -1.87 -20.27
CA PHE A 99 -0.31 -2.76 -19.10
C PHE A 99 1.09 -3.05 -18.55
N PRO A 100 1.74 -2.11 -17.87
CA PRO A 100 3.08 -2.32 -17.32
C PRO A 100 3.08 -3.29 -16.12
N PRO A 101 4.18 -4.05 -15.90
CA PRO A 101 4.38 -4.82 -14.67
C PRO A 101 4.39 -3.94 -13.42
N ARG A 102 4.09 -4.53 -12.26
CA ARG A 102 4.12 -3.85 -10.94
C ARG A 102 5.37 -3.01 -10.72
N GLN A 103 6.55 -3.55 -11.01
CA GLN A 103 7.82 -2.86 -10.77
C GLN A 103 7.94 -1.57 -11.60
N VAL A 104 7.40 -1.55 -12.82
CA VAL A 104 7.40 -0.38 -13.70
C VAL A 104 6.45 0.69 -13.16
N LEU A 105 5.27 0.32 -12.65
CA LEU A 105 4.38 1.28 -12.00
C LEU A 105 4.92 1.78 -10.66
N GLN A 106 5.60 0.93 -9.89
CA GLN A 106 6.28 1.35 -8.67
C GLN A 106 7.35 2.41 -8.98
N ASP A 107 8.18 2.18 -10.00
CA ASP A 107 9.21 3.12 -10.46
C ASP A 107 8.61 4.47 -10.84
N TYR A 108 7.53 4.47 -11.63
CA TYR A 108 6.79 5.68 -12.00
C TYR A 108 6.22 6.44 -10.80
N ILE A 109 5.59 5.74 -9.85
CA ILE A 109 5.00 6.36 -8.65
C ILE A 109 6.08 6.94 -7.74
N VAL A 110 7.15 6.19 -7.49
CA VAL A 110 8.27 6.60 -6.65
C VAL A 110 9.06 7.74 -7.31
N GLY A 111 9.27 7.70 -8.62
CA GLY A 111 9.94 8.77 -9.36
C GLY A 111 9.24 10.13 -9.24
N ARG A 112 7.90 10.16 -9.24
CA ARG A 112 7.15 11.40 -8.95
C ARG A 112 7.43 11.92 -7.55
N ILE A 113 7.49 11.01 -6.56
CA ILE A 113 7.71 11.34 -5.16
C ILE A 113 9.11 11.91 -4.96
N GLU A 114 10.13 11.24 -5.50
CA GLU A 114 11.53 11.67 -5.44
C GLU A 114 11.71 13.06 -6.07
N LYS A 115 11.12 13.29 -7.26
CA LYS A 115 11.16 14.59 -7.94
C LYS A 115 10.52 15.72 -7.12
N SER A 116 9.52 15.39 -6.30
CA SER A 116 8.78 16.39 -5.52
C SER A 116 9.46 16.82 -4.22
N GLY A 117 10.45 16.08 -3.73
CA GLY A 117 11.16 16.41 -2.49
C GLY A 117 10.36 16.15 -1.20
N ILE A 118 9.18 15.52 -1.27
CA ILE A 118 8.31 15.31 -0.08
C ILE A 118 8.84 14.27 0.91
N ALA A 119 9.92 13.55 0.57
CA ALA A 119 10.49 12.50 1.41
C ALA A 119 10.94 13.03 2.79
N GLU A 120 11.29 14.32 2.88
CA GLU A 120 11.66 14.98 4.14
C GLU A 120 10.54 14.97 5.20
N TRP A 121 9.28 14.88 4.77
CA TRP A 121 8.13 14.82 5.67
C TRP A 121 7.76 13.39 6.09
N VAL A 122 8.36 12.37 5.46
CA VAL A 122 7.98 10.98 5.70
C VAL A 122 8.93 10.30 6.68
N LYS A 123 8.34 9.69 7.70
CA LYS A 123 9.02 8.83 8.67
C LYS A 123 8.63 7.38 8.42
N CYS A 124 9.51 6.63 7.76
CA CYS A 124 9.38 5.18 7.55
C CYS A 124 9.66 4.40 8.84
N ASN A 125 9.24 3.14 8.91
CA ASN A 125 9.31 2.29 10.11
C ASN A 125 8.62 2.92 11.34
N HIS A 126 7.54 3.67 11.11
CA HIS A 126 6.71 4.30 12.14
C HIS A 126 5.27 3.83 11.99
N VAL A 127 4.80 3.04 12.95
CA VAL A 127 3.44 2.51 13.01
C VAL A 127 2.59 3.44 13.84
N VAL A 128 1.49 3.94 13.27
CA VAL A 128 0.48 4.67 14.04
C VAL A 128 -0.38 3.65 14.80
N GLU A 129 -0.29 3.68 16.12
CA GLU A 129 -1.03 2.78 17.03
C GLU A 129 -2.42 3.34 17.38
N GLY A 130 -2.56 4.67 17.38
CA GLY A 130 -3.81 5.31 17.77
C GLY A 130 -3.85 6.79 17.47
N VAL A 131 -5.08 7.29 17.31
CA VAL A 131 -5.40 8.70 17.15
C VAL A 131 -6.56 9.01 18.08
N THR A 132 -6.38 9.97 18.98
CA THR A 132 -7.44 10.49 19.84
C THR A 132 -7.65 11.97 19.56
N TYR A 133 -8.88 12.47 19.73
CA TYR A 133 -9.20 13.89 19.61
C TYR A 133 -9.63 14.41 20.98
N ASP A 134 -9.14 15.58 21.35
CA ASP A 134 -9.51 16.28 22.58
C ASP A 134 -10.28 17.55 22.24
N ASP A 135 -11.56 17.60 22.63
CA ASP A 135 -12.44 18.74 22.41
C ASP A 135 -11.96 20.01 23.14
N ALA A 136 -11.29 19.88 24.30
CA ALA A 136 -10.86 21.02 25.10
C ALA A 136 -9.70 21.78 24.45
N THR A 137 -8.79 21.05 23.81
CA THR A 137 -7.63 21.61 23.09
C THR A 137 -7.88 21.76 21.59
N SER A 138 -8.91 21.09 21.05
CA SER A 138 -9.18 20.96 19.62
C SER A 138 -7.98 20.38 18.85
N LYS A 139 -7.30 19.39 19.45
CA LYS A 139 -6.11 18.73 18.89
C LYS A 139 -6.30 17.22 18.79
N PHE A 140 -5.61 16.64 17.83
CA PHE A 140 -5.40 15.21 17.74
C PHE A 140 -4.10 14.81 18.41
N THR A 141 -4.13 13.80 19.28
CA THR A 141 -2.92 13.11 19.74
C THR A 141 -2.73 11.85 18.90
N VAL A 142 -1.59 11.77 18.19
CA VAL A 142 -1.21 10.59 17.39
C VAL A 142 -0.10 9.85 18.12
N THR A 143 -0.35 8.60 18.47
CA THR A 143 0.63 7.70 19.11
C THR A 143 1.26 6.80 18.07
N VAL A 144 2.59 6.73 18.09
CA VAL A 144 3.41 6.07 17.09
C VAL A 144 4.47 5.20 17.76
N ARG A 145 4.55 3.95 17.33
CA ARG A 145 5.68 3.05 17.61
C ARG A 145 6.69 3.17 16.47
N HIS A 146 7.96 3.42 16.79
CA HIS A 146 9.02 3.47 15.79
C HIS A 146 10.10 2.41 16.01
N PHE A 147 10.61 1.89 14.91
CA PHE A 147 11.61 0.81 14.86
C PHE A 147 12.92 1.35 14.28
N SER A 148 13.70 2.08 15.09
CA SER A 148 15.07 2.48 14.74
C SER A 148 16.06 1.53 15.43
N ALA A 149 16.91 0.83 14.65
CA ALA A 149 18.00 -0.08 15.06
C ALA A 149 18.14 -0.29 16.59
N GLY A 150 17.20 -1.04 17.19
CA GLY A 150 17.04 -1.12 18.63
C GLY A 150 15.65 -1.60 19.05
N ALA A 151 15.33 -1.47 20.33
CA ALA A 151 14.00 -1.79 20.84
C ALA A 151 12.94 -0.81 20.27
N PRO A 152 11.68 -1.24 20.10
CA PRO A 152 10.60 -0.34 19.73
C PRO A 152 10.46 0.79 20.74
N VAL A 153 10.28 2.01 20.26
CA VAL A 153 10.07 3.18 21.11
C VAL A 153 8.73 3.82 20.75
N ASP A 154 7.90 4.03 21.77
CA ASP A 154 6.62 4.70 21.62
C ASP A 154 6.79 6.22 21.81
N SER A 155 6.08 6.99 21.00
CA SER A 155 6.04 8.44 21.08
C SER A 155 4.67 8.96 20.70
N SER A 156 4.29 10.13 21.24
CA SER A 156 3.05 10.80 20.87
C SER A 156 3.34 12.22 20.42
N SER A 157 2.52 12.74 19.51
CA SER A 157 2.61 14.12 19.04
C SER A 157 1.23 14.68 18.77
N GLU A 158 1.05 15.97 19.07
CA GLU A 158 -0.19 16.68 18.82
C GLU A 158 -0.23 17.31 17.42
N PHE A 159 -1.39 17.25 16.78
CA PHE A 159 -1.66 17.78 15.46
C PHE A 159 -2.99 18.53 15.43
N ASP A 160 -3.08 19.55 14.59
CA ASP A 160 -4.33 20.26 14.30
C ASP A 160 -5.25 19.42 13.40
N TYR A 161 -4.64 18.65 12.47
CA TYR A 161 -5.38 17.82 11.52
C TYR A 161 -4.71 16.47 11.32
N VAL A 162 -5.53 15.46 11.02
CA VAL A 162 -5.08 14.11 10.66
C VAL A 162 -5.73 13.71 9.34
N VAL A 163 -4.92 13.23 8.39
CA VAL A 163 -5.38 12.67 7.13
C VAL A 163 -5.04 11.19 7.08
N CYS A 164 -6.07 10.34 7.07
CA CYS A 164 -5.90 8.90 7.03
C CYS A 164 -5.78 8.41 5.58
N SER A 165 -4.64 7.81 5.23
CA SER A 165 -4.35 7.22 3.93
C SER A 165 -3.75 5.80 4.07
N SER A 166 -4.22 5.05 5.06
CA SER A 166 -3.71 3.72 5.44
C SER A 166 -4.14 2.57 4.51
N GLY A 167 -5.02 2.84 3.53
CA GLY A 167 -5.52 1.83 2.60
C GLY A 167 -6.54 0.87 3.20
N HIS A 168 -7.20 0.07 2.34
CA HIS A 168 -8.28 -0.84 2.75
C HIS A 168 -8.27 -2.19 2.02
N PHE A 169 -7.17 -2.55 1.36
CA PHE A 169 -6.99 -3.84 0.66
C PHE A 169 -5.89 -4.72 1.29
N SER A 170 -5.61 -4.50 2.57
CA SER A 170 -4.55 -5.19 3.31
C SER A 170 -5.05 -6.01 4.49
N PHE A 171 -6.27 -5.76 4.97
CA PHE A 171 -6.88 -6.57 6.03
C PHE A 171 -7.86 -7.57 5.38
N PRO A 172 -7.56 -8.88 5.41
CA PRO A 172 -8.30 -9.86 4.62
C PRO A 172 -9.67 -10.19 5.24
N ASN A 173 -10.67 -10.42 4.40
CA ASN A 173 -11.92 -11.06 4.81
C ASN A 173 -11.81 -12.57 4.55
N VAL A 174 -11.65 -13.35 5.62
CA VAL A 174 -11.41 -14.80 5.53
C VAL A 174 -12.64 -15.56 6.04
N PRO A 175 -13.62 -15.90 5.17
CA PRO A 175 -14.75 -16.71 5.56
C PRO A 175 -14.33 -18.15 5.87
N SER A 176 -15.01 -18.78 6.82
CA SER A 176 -14.85 -20.21 7.12
C SER A 176 -15.85 -21.05 6.31
N PHE A 177 -15.44 -22.27 5.97
CA PHE A 177 -16.29 -23.27 5.31
C PHE A 177 -16.21 -24.58 6.09
N PRO A 178 -17.29 -25.38 6.13
CA PRO A 178 -17.25 -26.70 6.76
C PRO A 178 -16.14 -27.59 6.17
N GLY A 179 -15.27 -28.13 7.04
CA GLY A 179 -14.16 -29.01 6.65
C GLY A 179 -12.88 -28.28 6.23
N MET A 180 -12.84 -26.95 6.27
CA MET A 180 -11.64 -26.16 5.92
C MET A 180 -10.47 -26.48 6.86
N GLU A 181 -10.73 -26.68 8.15
CA GLU A 181 -9.75 -27.02 9.19
C GLU A 181 -9.16 -28.43 9.06
N SER A 182 -9.88 -29.35 8.40
CA SER A 182 -9.44 -30.74 8.18
C SER A 182 -8.92 -30.98 6.76
N TYR A 183 -8.97 -29.96 5.90
CA TYR A 183 -8.44 -30.05 4.54
C TYR A 183 -6.92 -30.18 4.55
N ALA A 184 -6.40 -31.26 3.97
CA ALA A 184 -4.97 -31.57 3.97
C ALA A 184 -4.15 -30.69 3.00
N GLY A 185 -4.81 -29.96 2.10
CA GLY A 185 -4.14 -29.05 1.16
C GLY A 185 -3.95 -27.65 1.72
N ARG A 186 -3.20 -26.81 0.98
CA ARG A 186 -2.98 -25.43 1.38
C ARG A 186 -4.24 -24.59 1.19
N VAL A 187 -4.59 -23.81 2.20
CA VAL A 187 -5.66 -22.80 2.16
C VAL A 187 -5.06 -21.45 2.50
N MET A 188 -5.35 -20.43 1.69
CA MET A 188 -4.86 -19.06 1.91
C MET A 188 -5.85 -18.03 1.37
N HIS A 189 -5.82 -16.81 1.92
CA HIS A 189 -6.47 -15.66 1.32
C HIS A 189 -5.59 -15.05 0.22
N ALA A 190 -6.18 -14.34 -0.74
CA ALA A 190 -5.45 -13.64 -1.81
C ALA A 190 -4.36 -12.67 -1.29
N HIS A 191 -4.53 -12.16 -0.07
CA HIS A 191 -3.55 -11.31 0.61
C HIS A 191 -2.19 -12.00 0.79
N ASP A 192 -2.17 -13.30 1.06
CA ASP A 192 -0.96 -14.09 1.31
C ASP A 192 -0.40 -14.76 0.05
N PHE A 193 -1.07 -14.59 -1.09
CA PHE A 193 -0.59 -15.13 -2.35
C PHE A 193 0.67 -14.37 -2.82
N ARG A 194 1.71 -15.09 -3.23
CA ARG A 194 2.99 -14.51 -3.68
C ARG A 194 3.51 -15.03 -5.00
N SER A 195 3.38 -16.33 -5.28
CA SER A 195 3.94 -16.95 -6.48
C SER A 195 2.99 -18.00 -7.04
N ALA A 196 2.65 -17.87 -8.32
CA ALA A 196 1.79 -18.81 -9.02
C ALA A 196 2.49 -20.16 -9.29
N GLU A 197 3.82 -20.15 -9.40
CA GLU A 197 4.65 -21.34 -9.64
C GLU A 197 4.51 -22.39 -8.52
N GLU A 198 4.11 -21.97 -7.32
CA GLU A 198 3.79 -22.91 -6.23
C GLU A 198 2.65 -23.88 -6.59
N PHE A 199 1.81 -23.50 -7.56
CA PHE A 199 0.64 -24.24 -7.98
C PHE A 199 0.80 -24.97 -9.31
N GLU A 200 2.02 -25.03 -9.86
CA GLU A 200 2.32 -25.80 -11.07
C GLU A 200 1.90 -27.27 -10.90
N GLY A 201 1.19 -27.81 -11.90
CA GLY A 201 0.69 -29.19 -11.90
C GLY A 201 -0.45 -29.46 -10.91
N LYS A 202 -0.89 -28.48 -10.11
CA LYS A 202 -1.95 -28.66 -9.09
C LYS A 202 -3.33 -28.31 -9.63
N THR A 203 -4.35 -28.87 -8.98
CA THR A 203 -5.74 -28.38 -9.11
C THR A 203 -5.96 -27.31 -8.04
N VAL A 204 -6.34 -26.10 -8.45
CA VAL A 204 -6.53 -24.96 -7.56
C VAL A 204 -8.00 -24.56 -7.54
N LEU A 205 -8.59 -24.45 -6.36
CA LEU A 205 -9.90 -23.84 -6.15
C LEU A 205 -9.70 -22.36 -5.80
N VAL A 206 -10.37 -21.48 -6.54
CA VAL A 206 -10.41 -20.04 -6.29
C VAL A 206 -11.84 -19.68 -5.91
N VAL A 207 -12.01 -19.06 -4.73
CA VAL A 207 -13.31 -18.66 -4.18
C VAL A 207 -13.46 -17.15 -4.29
N GLY A 208 -14.46 -16.70 -5.06
CA GLY A 208 -14.75 -15.29 -5.34
C GLY A 208 -14.84 -14.98 -6.84
N THR A 209 -15.37 -13.80 -7.17
CA THR A 209 -15.68 -13.35 -8.55
C THR A 209 -15.22 -11.92 -8.87
N SER A 210 -14.27 -11.38 -8.12
CA SER A 210 -13.73 -10.04 -8.38
C SER A 210 -12.27 -10.09 -8.85
N TYR A 211 -11.63 -8.93 -8.98
CA TYR A 211 -10.30 -8.77 -9.60
C TYR A 211 -9.24 -9.75 -9.08
N SER A 212 -9.18 -10.01 -7.77
CA SER A 212 -8.21 -10.96 -7.22
C SER A 212 -8.45 -12.38 -7.73
N ALA A 213 -9.71 -12.81 -7.86
CA ALA A 213 -10.02 -14.14 -8.38
C ALA A 213 -9.66 -14.25 -9.86
N GLU A 214 -9.99 -13.22 -10.66
CA GLU A 214 -9.65 -13.16 -12.08
C GLU A 214 -8.14 -13.20 -12.31
N ASP A 215 -7.38 -12.30 -11.69
CA ASP A 215 -5.94 -12.21 -11.99
C ASP A 215 -5.15 -13.34 -11.34
N ILE A 216 -5.41 -13.72 -10.08
CA ILE A 216 -4.68 -14.83 -9.44
C ILE A 216 -4.94 -16.15 -10.18
N SER A 217 -6.18 -16.41 -10.60
CA SER A 217 -6.47 -17.60 -11.42
C SER A 217 -5.75 -17.54 -12.78
N SER A 218 -5.69 -16.36 -13.40
CA SER A 218 -4.93 -16.13 -14.63
C SER A 218 -3.43 -16.35 -14.45
N GLN A 219 -2.85 -15.92 -13.33
CA GLN A 219 -1.46 -16.21 -12.99
C GLN A 219 -1.24 -17.71 -12.79
N CYS A 220 -2.08 -18.38 -12.00
CA CYS A 220 -1.99 -19.83 -11.81
C CYS A 220 -2.09 -20.60 -13.14
N TYR A 221 -2.99 -20.20 -14.04
CA TYR A 221 -3.08 -20.75 -15.40
C TYR A 221 -1.78 -20.54 -16.18
N LYS A 222 -1.31 -19.30 -16.25
CA LYS A 222 -0.10 -18.91 -16.99
C LYS A 222 1.15 -19.65 -16.50
N TYR A 223 1.24 -19.92 -15.20
CA TYR A 223 2.37 -20.59 -14.56
C TYR A 223 2.15 -22.09 -14.32
N GLY A 224 1.24 -22.71 -15.06
CA GLY A 224 1.21 -24.17 -15.21
C GLY A 224 0.33 -24.93 -14.23
N ALA A 225 -0.66 -24.31 -13.58
CA ALA A 225 -1.67 -25.05 -12.83
C ALA A 225 -2.40 -26.06 -13.74
N LYS A 226 -2.58 -27.29 -13.25
CA LYS A 226 -3.23 -28.37 -14.01
C LYS A 226 -4.70 -28.10 -14.28
N LYS A 227 -5.41 -27.54 -13.30
CA LYS A 227 -6.84 -27.25 -13.39
C LYS A 227 -7.22 -26.14 -12.43
N LEU A 228 -8.08 -25.23 -12.88
CA LEU A 228 -8.69 -24.18 -12.05
C LEU A 228 -10.17 -24.49 -11.85
N LEU A 229 -10.63 -24.38 -10.61
CA LEU A 229 -12.03 -24.44 -10.24
C LEU A 229 -12.38 -23.07 -9.67
N LEU A 230 -13.39 -22.41 -10.23
CA LEU A 230 -13.86 -21.11 -9.76
C LEU A 230 -15.21 -21.31 -9.06
N SER A 231 -15.37 -20.75 -7.86
CA SER A 231 -16.61 -20.81 -7.08
C SER A 231 -17.02 -19.42 -6.62
N TRP A 232 -18.30 -19.09 -6.76
CA TRP A 232 -18.83 -17.76 -6.45
C TRP A 232 -20.23 -17.82 -5.88
N ARG A 233 -20.65 -16.72 -5.24
CA ARG A 233 -21.97 -16.61 -4.58
C ARG A 233 -22.98 -15.75 -5.35
N THR A 234 -22.48 -14.77 -6.11
CA THR A 234 -23.22 -13.71 -6.80
C THR A 234 -22.45 -13.30 -8.04
#